data_AF-A0AAQ4EEK3-F1
#
_entry.id   AF-A0AAQ4EEK3-F1
#
_cell.length_a   1.000
_cell.length_b   1.000
_cell.length_c   1.000
_cell.angle_alpha   90.00
_cell.angle_beta   90.00
_cell.angle_gamma   90.00
#
_symmetry.space_group_name_H-M   'P 1'
#
loop_
_entity.id
_entity.type
_entity.pdbx_description
1 polymer ?
#
loop_
_entity_poly.entity_id
_entity_poly.type
_entity_poly.pdbx_seq_one_letter_code
_entity_poly.pdbx_strand_id
1 'polypeptide(L)'
;MRSNSENWSHRCLSAVAVTGLATTAARHPVGNLLSFFIAAFNTVANTLQWQVLNFADKPDTVQARIRQEIDDVVGRERQPAWQDWNKMPYLMACIWEMYRWKTISPLGVPRRYAAGDFGGVRDRLKPLTAE
;
A
#
# COMPACT_ATOMS: atom_id res chain seq x y z
N MET A 1 -18.40 25.76 -13.29
CA MET A 1 -17.38 25.29 -12.32
C MET A 1 -16.75 24.01 -12.87
N ARG A 2 -15.56 24.09 -13.48
CA ARG A 2 -14.80 22.93 -13.96
C ARG A 2 -13.99 22.38 -12.77
N SER A 3 -14.30 21.17 -12.31
CA SER A 3 -13.54 20.55 -11.23
C SER A 3 -12.16 20.15 -11.72
N ASN A 4 -11.16 20.61 -10.97
CA ASN A 4 -9.74 20.40 -11.13
C ASN A 4 -9.34 18.89 -11.05
N SER A 5 -9.61 18.10 -12.09
CA SER A 5 -9.03 16.77 -12.28
C SER A 5 -7.78 16.88 -13.14
N GLU A 6 -6.79 17.62 -12.63
CA GLU A 6 -5.44 17.64 -13.16
C GLU A 6 -4.89 16.20 -13.21
N ASN A 7 -4.47 15.83 -14.41
CA ASN A 7 -4.05 14.50 -14.81
C ASN A 7 -2.80 14.08 -14.03
N TRP A 8 -2.95 13.14 -13.09
CA TRP A 8 -1.87 12.60 -12.24
C TRP A 8 -0.66 12.13 -13.04
N SER A 9 -0.91 11.59 -14.23
CA SER A 9 0.14 11.14 -15.16
C SER A 9 1.07 12.28 -15.59
N HIS A 10 0.55 13.47 -15.90
CA HIS A 10 1.36 14.64 -16.26
C HIS A 10 2.20 15.15 -15.10
N ARG A 11 1.70 15.09 -13.86
CA ARG A 11 2.44 15.49 -12.66
C ARG A 11 3.54 14.49 -12.29
N CYS A 12 3.29 13.20 -12.48
CA CYS A 12 4.33 12.17 -12.34
C CYS A 12 5.44 12.36 -13.38
N LEU A 13 5.09 12.63 -14.65
CA LEU A 13 6.06 12.86 -15.71
C LEU A 13 6.91 14.12 -15.47
N SER A 14 6.31 15.21 -14.96
CA SER A 14 7.05 16.43 -14.63
C SER A 14 7.92 16.29 -13.37
N ALA A 15 7.47 15.54 -12.36
CA ALA A 15 8.28 15.24 -11.18
C ALA A 15 9.52 14.40 -11.53
N VAL A 16 9.39 13.41 -12.41
CA VAL A 16 10.51 12.59 -12.87
C VAL A 16 11.57 13.43 -13.62
N ALA A 17 11.14 14.47 -14.35
CA ALA A 17 12.06 15.37 -15.06
C ALA A 17 12.87 16.29 -14.13
N VAL A 18 12.34 16.67 -12.96
CA VAL A 18 12.99 17.63 -12.02
C VAL A 18 14.02 16.95 -11.11
N THR A 19 13.89 15.65 -10.84
CA THR A 19 14.78 14.93 -9.89
C THR A 19 16.16 14.53 -10.44
N GLY A 20 16.61 15.05 -11.59
CA GLY A 20 17.99 14.83 -12.06
C GLY A 20 18.37 13.35 -12.29
N LEU A 21 17.39 12.47 -12.51
CA LEU A 21 17.60 11.03 -12.72
C LEU A 21 18.00 10.71 -14.19
N ALA A 22 18.72 11.61 -14.85
CA ALA A 22 19.05 11.51 -16.27
C ALA A 22 20.40 10.82 -16.55
N THR A 23 21.17 10.38 -15.54
CA THR A 23 22.56 9.91 -15.73
C THR A 23 22.93 8.56 -15.13
N THR A 24 21.96 7.68 -14.83
CA THR A 24 22.28 6.26 -14.56
C THR A 24 21.55 5.34 -15.54
N ALA A 25 22.26 5.05 -16.63
CA ALA A 25 22.25 3.87 -17.51
C ALA A 25 21.00 2.97 -17.54
N ALA A 26 20.54 2.64 -18.76
CA ALA A 26 19.38 1.83 -19.16
C ALA A 26 19.12 0.45 -18.50
N ARG A 27 19.85 0.04 -17.44
CA ARG A 27 19.62 -1.21 -16.66
C ARG A 27 18.72 -1.03 -15.43
N HIS A 28 18.58 0.19 -14.91
CA HIS A 28 17.78 0.46 -13.70
C HIS A 28 16.24 0.43 -13.86
N PRO A 29 15.62 0.79 -15.02
CA PRO A 29 14.15 0.86 -15.09
C PRO A 29 13.50 -0.52 -15.00
N VAL A 30 14.10 -1.56 -15.60
CA VAL A 30 13.58 -2.94 -15.53
C VAL A 30 13.63 -3.48 -14.10
N GLY A 31 14.72 -3.23 -13.36
CA GLY A 31 14.84 -3.61 -11.97
C GLY A 31 13.83 -2.91 -11.06
N ASN A 32 13.58 -1.61 -11.29
CA ASN A 32 12.58 -0.86 -10.53
C ASN A 32 11.15 -1.34 -10.82
N LEU A 33 10.81 -1.57 -12.10
CA LEU A 33 9.51 -2.11 -12.51
C LEU A 33 9.26 -3.48 -11.89
N LEU A 34 10.26 -4.36 -11.92
CA LEU A 34 10.17 -5.68 -11.28
C LEU A 34 9.97 -5.55 -9.76
N SER A 35 10.68 -4.62 -9.11
CA SER A 35 10.54 -4.36 -7.68
C SER A 35 9.13 -3.89 -7.32
N PHE A 36 8.55 -2.97 -8.10
CA PHE A 36 7.18 -2.52 -7.90
C PHE A 36 6.17 -3.66 -8.08
N PHE A 37 6.35 -4.47 -9.11
CA PHE A 37 5.44 -5.58 -9.39
C PHE A 37 5.44 -6.62 -8.27
N ILE A 38 6.63 -7.05 -7.83
CA ILE A 38 6.76 -8.04 -6.74
C ILE A 38 6.18 -7.48 -5.42
N ALA A 39 6.48 -6.22 -5.09
CA ALA A 39 6.00 -5.59 -3.87
C ALA A 39 4.47 -5.40 -3.87
N ALA A 40 3.86 -5.04 -5.00
CA ALA A 40 2.45 -4.71 -5.09
C ALA A 40 1.53 -5.91 -5.37
N PHE A 41 1.95 -6.83 -6.25
CA PHE A 41 1.06 -7.89 -6.74
C PHE A 41 0.62 -8.84 -5.62
N ASN A 42 1.61 -9.46 -4.96
CA ASN A 42 1.32 -10.49 -3.96
C ASN A 42 0.62 -9.91 -2.71
N THR A 43 1.00 -8.68 -2.31
CA THR A 43 0.45 -8.04 -1.12
C THR A 43 -1.01 -7.63 -1.31
N VAL A 44 -1.34 -7.02 -2.45
CA VAL A 44 -2.73 -6.61 -2.75
C VAL A 44 -3.63 -7.83 -2.97
N ALA A 45 -3.17 -8.85 -3.72
CA ALA A 45 -3.94 -10.07 -3.94
C ALA A 45 -4.31 -10.78 -2.63
N ASN A 46 -3.32 -10.95 -1.74
CA ASN A 46 -3.55 -11.57 -0.44
C ASN A 46 -4.50 -10.74 0.45
N THR A 47 -4.36 -9.40 0.43
CA THR A 47 -5.27 -8.49 1.15
C THR A 47 -6.73 -8.72 0.72
N LEU A 48 -6.99 -8.70 -0.58
CA LEU A 48 -8.34 -8.87 -1.13
C LEU A 48 -8.90 -10.25 -0.80
N GLN A 49 -8.07 -11.30 -0.88
CA GLN A 49 -8.48 -12.65 -0.52
C GLN A 49 -8.91 -12.74 0.96
N TRP A 50 -8.14 -12.14 1.88
CA TRP A 50 -8.52 -12.08 3.29
C TRP A 50 -9.79 -11.27 3.51
N GLN A 51 -9.97 -10.13 2.84
CA GLN A 51 -11.18 -9.32 2.98
C GLN A 51 -12.43 -10.08 2.54
N VAL A 52 -12.40 -10.72 1.36
CA VAL A 52 -13.52 -11.52 0.86
C VAL A 52 -13.82 -12.68 1.80
N LEU A 53 -12.80 -13.37 2.30
CA LEU A 53 -12.98 -14.44 3.28
C LEU A 53 -13.64 -13.93 4.58
N ASN A 54 -13.22 -12.78 5.09
CA ASN A 54 -13.80 -12.17 6.30
C ASN A 54 -15.27 -11.80 6.11
N PHE A 55 -15.63 -11.30 4.92
CA PHE A 55 -17.02 -10.95 4.62
C PHE A 55 -17.88 -12.20 4.45
N ALA A 56 -17.35 -13.24 3.80
CA ALA A 56 -18.05 -14.52 3.64
C ALA A 56 -18.24 -15.27 4.97
N ASP A 57 -17.34 -15.10 5.95
CA ASP A 57 -17.46 -15.69 7.30
C ASP A 57 -18.56 -15.01 8.13
N LYS A 58 -18.82 -13.71 7.88
CA LYS A 58 -19.78 -12.89 8.64
C LYS A 58 -20.76 -12.16 7.73
N PRO A 59 -21.59 -12.90 6.96
CA PRO A 59 -22.48 -12.30 5.96
C PRO A 59 -23.53 -11.39 6.62
N ASP A 60 -24.12 -11.83 7.73
CA ASP A 60 -25.28 -11.17 8.33
C ASP A 60 -24.92 -9.92 9.14
N THR A 61 -23.69 -9.82 9.62
CA THR A 61 -23.27 -8.73 10.53
C THR A 61 -22.34 -7.75 9.84
N VAL A 62 -21.20 -8.22 9.33
CA VAL A 62 -20.18 -7.34 8.75
C VAL A 62 -20.51 -7.01 7.31
N GLN A 63 -20.77 -8.01 6.47
CA GLN A 63 -21.03 -7.80 5.05
C GLN A 63 -22.34 -7.03 4.82
N ALA A 64 -23.43 -7.39 5.51
CA ALA A 64 -24.70 -6.68 5.41
C ALA A 64 -24.57 -5.18 5.75
N ARG A 65 -23.84 -4.85 6.82
CA ARG A 65 -23.63 -3.46 7.25
C ARG A 65 -22.74 -2.67 6.29
N ILE A 66 -21.69 -3.30 5.74
CA ILE A 66 -20.88 -2.68 4.67
C ILE A 66 -21.73 -2.43 3.43
N ARG A 67 -22.55 -3.41 3.04
CA ARG A 67 -23.43 -3.29 1.86
C ARG A 67 -24.43 -2.15 2.04
N GLN A 68 -25.01 -2.01 3.23
CA GLN A 68 -25.91 -0.92 3.56
C GLN A 68 -25.21 0.44 3.45
N GLU A 69 -24.02 0.59 4.04
CA GLU A 69 -23.26 1.85 3.96
C GLU A 69 -22.90 2.22 2.51
N ILE A 70 -22.54 1.23 1.68
CA ILE A 70 -22.28 1.44 0.24
C ILE A 70 -23.56 1.87 -0.49
N ASP A 71 -24.68 1.18 -0.25
CA ASP A 71 -25.96 1.51 -0.86
C ASP A 71 -26.42 2.92 -0.44
N ASP A 72 -26.15 3.36 0.79
CA ASP A 72 -26.50 4.69 1.31
C ASP A 72 -25.64 5.83 0.70
N VAL A 73 -24.34 5.61 0.50
CA VAL A 73 -23.40 6.64 0.01
C VAL A 73 -23.35 6.71 -1.51
N VAL A 74 -23.29 5.55 -2.17
CA VAL A 74 -23.12 5.44 -3.61
C VAL A 74 -24.47 5.39 -4.32
N GLY A 75 -25.44 4.68 -3.74
CA GLY A 75 -26.67 4.28 -4.44
C GLY A 75 -26.41 3.16 -5.44
N ARG A 76 -27.46 2.72 -6.14
CA ARG A 76 -27.39 1.60 -7.11
C ARG A 76 -27.23 2.03 -8.56
N GLU A 77 -27.37 3.32 -8.85
CA GLU A 77 -27.36 3.84 -10.22
C GLU A 77 -25.98 4.20 -10.74
N ARG A 78 -24.98 4.36 -9.86
CA ARG A 78 -23.62 4.78 -10.21
C ARG A 78 -22.56 3.83 -9.65
N GLN A 79 -21.40 3.81 -10.30
CA GLN A 79 -20.22 3.14 -9.77
C GLN A 79 -19.56 3.97 -8.66
N PRO A 80 -18.88 3.32 -7.69
CA PRO A 80 -18.13 4.02 -6.65
C PRO A 80 -17.05 4.91 -7.25
N ALA A 81 -16.96 6.15 -6.78
CA ALA A 81 -15.92 7.09 -7.18
C ALA A 81 -14.92 7.32 -6.03
N TRP A 82 -13.72 7.82 -6.36
CA TRP A 82 -12.70 8.07 -5.35
C TRP A 82 -13.16 9.06 -4.28
N GLN A 83 -14.08 9.99 -4.57
CA GLN A 83 -14.57 10.94 -3.56
C GLN A 83 -15.44 10.30 -2.46
N ASP A 84 -15.98 9.11 -2.69
CA ASP A 84 -16.93 8.47 -1.79
C ASP A 84 -16.27 7.81 -0.58
N TRP A 85 -14.96 7.53 -0.65
CA TRP A 85 -14.21 6.85 0.41
C TRP A 85 -14.34 7.53 1.79
N ASN A 86 -14.30 8.88 1.81
CA ASN A 86 -14.41 9.68 3.03
C ASN A 86 -15.80 9.59 3.69
N LYS A 87 -16.81 9.15 2.94
CA LYS A 87 -18.20 9.03 3.41
C LYS A 87 -18.55 7.62 3.88
N MET A 88 -17.62 6.66 3.78
CA MET A 88 -17.81 5.26 4.20
C MET A 88 -16.89 4.90 5.37
N PRO A 89 -17.08 5.51 6.57
CA PRO A 89 -16.20 5.28 7.72
C PRO A 89 -16.20 3.84 8.21
N TYR A 90 -17.32 3.11 8.10
CA TYR A 90 -17.39 1.72 8.58
C TYR A 90 -16.61 0.77 7.66
N LEU A 91 -16.76 0.89 6.34
CA LEU A 91 -15.94 0.17 5.37
C LEU A 91 -14.45 0.47 5.57
N MET A 92 -14.07 1.73 5.77
CA MET A 92 -12.68 2.09 6.04
C MET A 92 -12.18 1.44 7.34
N ALA A 93 -12.96 1.49 8.41
CA ALA A 93 -12.62 0.84 9.67
C ALA A 93 -12.42 -0.69 9.50
N CYS A 94 -13.27 -1.36 8.71
CA CYS A 94 -13.12 -2.78 8.41
C CYS A 94 -11.81 -3.09 7.65
N ILE A 95 -11.43 -2.25 6.68
CA ILE A 95 -10.17 -2.40 5.94
C ILE A 95 -8.98 -2.22 6.89
N TRP A 96 -8.99 -1.18 7.72
CA TRP A 96 -7.93 -0.94 8.70
C TRP A 96 -7.82 -2.06 9.72
N GLU A 97 -8.94 -2.58 10.21
CA GLU A 97 -8.96 -3.69 11.15
C GLU A 97 -8.44 -4.99 10.51
N MET A 98 -8.70 -5.20 9.22
CA MET A 98 -8.08 -6.30 8.48
C MET A 98 -6.56 -6.17 8.47
N TYR A 99 -6.01 -4.98 8.21
CA TYR A 99 -4.55 -4.77 8.20
C TYR A 99 -3.92 -4.98 9.58
N ARG A 100 -4.66 -4.64 10.65
CA ARG A 100 -4.25 -4.88 12.03
C ARG A 100 -4.27 -6.37 12.39
N TRP A 101 -5.31 -7.09 11.99
CA TRP A 101 -5.48 -8.52 12.35
C TRP A 101 -4.64 -9.46 11.47
N LYS A 102 -4.57 -9.16 10.16
CA LYS A 102 -3.84 -9.94 9.15
C LYS A 102 -2.81 -9.05 8.46
N THR A 103 -1.76 -8.73 9.21
CA THR A 103 -0.60 -8.03 8.64
C THR A 103 0.11 -8.94 7.64
N ILE A 104 0.20 -8.48 6.38
CA ILE A 104 0.74 -9.26 5.25
C ILE A 104 2.22 -9.60 5.43
N SER A 105 2.97 -8.73 6.12
CA SER A 105 4.37 -8.92 6.43
C SER A 105 4.61 -8.65 7.92
N PRO A 106 4.43 -9.67 8.79
CA PRO A 106 4.54 -9.48 10.24
C PRO A 106 5.99 -9.16 10.69
N LEU A 107 6.99 -9.64 9.94
CA LEU A 107 8.41 -9.40 10.24
C LEU A 107 9.01 -8.24 9.41
N GLY A 108 8.25 -7.68 8.47
CA GLY A 108 8.72 -6.65 7.56
C GLY A 108 9.84 -7.14 6.63
N VAL A 109 10.48 -6.18 5.95
CA VAL A 109 11.67 -6.44 5.15
C VAL A 109 12.90 -6.41 6.07
N PRO A 110 13.78 -7.43 6.04
CA PRO A 110 15.02 -7.41 6.81
C PRO A 110 15.81 -6.14 6.54
N ARG A 111 16.14 -5.41 7.61
CA ARG A 111 16.94 -4.19 7.52
C ARG A 111 18.33 -4.45 8.06
N ARG A 112 19.34 -3.95 7.36
CA ARG A 112 20.72 -3.96 7.83
C ARG A 112 20.96 -2.73 8.71
N TYR A 113 21.70 -2.93 9.78
CA TYR A 113 22.20 -1.83 10.59
C TYR A 113 23.26 -1.02 9.82
N ALA A 114 23.03 0.28 9.65
CA ALA A 114 24.07 1.22 9.25
C ALA A 114 24.72 1.74 10.54
N ALA A 115 26.05 1.68 10.61
CA ALA A 115 26.83 1.92 11.82
C ALA A 115 26.33 3.13 12.65
N GLY A 116 26.12 2.89 13.94
CA GLY A 116 25.66 3.86 14.95
C GLY A 116 25.60 3.19 16.33
N ASP A 117 25.06 3.87 17.34
CA ASP A 117 24.80 3.30 18.67
C ASP A 117 23.28 3.08 18.82
N PHE A 118 22.82 1.83 18.78
CA PHE A 118 21.41 1.51 19.00
C PHE A 118 21.22 1.06 20.45
N GLY A 119 20.56 1.87 21.27
CA GLY A 119 20.22 1.53 22.65
C GLY A 119 21.41 1.30 23.59
N GLY A 120 22.61 1.83 23.26
CA GLY A 120 23.82 1.70 24.10
C GLY A 120 24.49 0.32 24.05
N VAL A 121 24.03 -0.58 23.16
CA VAL A 121 24.68 -1.86 22.94
C VAL A 121 25.73 -1.68 21.84
N ARG A 122 26.99 -1.52 22.26
CA ARG A 122 28.14 -1.45 21.35
C ARG A 122 28.22 -2.70 20.49
N ASP A 123 28.19 -2.49 19.18
CA ASP A 123 28.28 -3.54 18.17
C ASP A 123 29.63 -4.28 18.31
N ARG A 124 29.60 -5.56 18.71
CA ARG A 124 30.81 -6.40 18.88
C ARG A 124 31.26 -7.09 17.59
N LEU A 125 30.63 -6.77 16.47
CA LEU A 125 31.03 -7.31 15.18
C LEU A 125 32.20 -6.48 14.63
N LYS A 126 33.43 -6.86 15.01
CA LYS A 126 34.62 -6.46 14.26
C LYS A 126 34.41 -6.87 12.80
N PRO A 127 34.71 -6.00 11.83
CA PRO A 127 34.66 -6.41 10.43
C PRO A 127 35.65 -7.55 10.22
N LEU A 128 35.17 -8.66 9.68
CA LEU A 128 36.01 -9.72 9.10
C LEU A 128 36.66 -9.16 7.83
N THR A 129 37.61 -8.26 7.97
CA THR A 129 38.52 -7.87 6.90
C THR A 129 39.68 -8.85 6.89
N ALA A 130 39.64 -9.74 5.89
CA ALA A 130 40.75 -10.27 5.09
C ALA A 130 42.05 -10.65 5.81
N GLU A 131 42.28 -11.96 5.91
CA GLU A 131 43.54 -12.57 5.45
C GLU A 131 43.35 -13.04 4.00
#